data_AF-A0AAW1MHG9-F1
#
_entry.id   AF-A0AAW1MHG9-F1
#
_cell.length_a   1.000
_cell.length_b   1.000
_cell.length_c   1.000
_cell.angle_alpha   90.00
_cell.angle_beta   90.00
_cell.angle_gamma   90.00
#
_symmetry.space_group_name_H-M   'P 1'
#
loop_
_entity.id
_entity.type
_entity.pdbx_description
1 polymer ?
#
loop_
_entity_poly.entity_id
_entity_poly.type
_entity_poly.pdbx_seq_one_letter_code
_entity_poly.pdbx_strand_id
1 'polypeptide(L)'
;MTWLNLVELTKLRHFQYIVQQVTANDKTWKQWFDKDAPEEASIPDGYNSLDTFRKLLMIRAWCPDRTVTQSRKYIAASLGARFAEPIILNYETMLSESRAMSPMICFLSTGSDPTPYIEQLAKKVENKCKAISMGQGQEIHARKLLASAMADGFWALMQNCHD
;
A
#
# COMPACT_ATOMS: atom_id res chain seq x y z
N MET A 1 4.54 22.02 16.73
CA MET A 1 3.80 21.90 15.44
C MET A 1 2.37 21.38 15.67
N THR A 2 2.20 20.29 16.40
CA THR A 2 0.91 19.69 16.77
C THR A 2 -0.13 20.67 17.35
N TRP A 3 0.30 21.55 18.27
CA TRP A 3 -0.60 22.55 18.87
C TRP A 3 -1.24 23.50 17.85
N LEU A 4 -0.46 23.96 16.85
CA LEU A 4 -0.98 24.84 15.80
C LEU A 4 -2.01 24.12 14.92
N ASN A 5 -1.80 22.84 14.63
CA ASN A 5 -2.77 22.04 13.88
C ASN A 5 -4.12 21.94 14.61
N LEU A 6 -4.09 21.90 15.94
CA LEU A 6 -5.30 21.84 16.76
C LEU A 6 -6.01 23.19 16.83
N VAL A 7 -5.25 24.28 16.94
CA VAL A 7 -5.80 25.63 16.81
C VAL A 7 -6.48 25.77 15.45
N GLU A 8 -5.87 25.31 14.37
CA GLU A 8 -6.49 25.33 13.03
C GLU A 8 -7.74 24.44 12.96
N LEU A 9 -7.74 23.29 13.64
CA LEU A 9 -8.89 22.38 13.70
C LEU A 9 -10.11 23.03 14.36
N THR A 10 -9.94 24.01 15.27
CA THR A 10 -11.05 24.72 15.92
C THR A 10 -11.96 25.47 14.95
N LYS A 11 -11.48 25.78 13.73
CA LYS A 11 -12.28 26.43 12.67
C LYS A 11 -13.45 25.55 12.21
N LEU A 12 -13.42 24.26 12.52
CA LEU A 12 -14.51 23.32 12.24
C LEU A 12 -15.44 23.21 13.44
N ARG A 13 -16.76 23.33 13.21
CA ARG A 13 -17.81 23.29 14.23
C ARG A 13 -17.68 22.16 15.26
N HIS A 14 -17.23 20.98 14.83
CA HIS A 14 -17.12 19.80 15.69
C HIS A 14 -15.94 19.86 16.67
N PHE A 15 -14.96 20.75 16.44
CA PHE A 15 -13.72 20.85 17.21
C PHE A 15 -13.51 22.25 17.82
N GLN A 16 -14.51 23.13 17.72
CA GLN A 16 -14.40 24.53 18.16
C GLN A 16 -13.96 24.72 19.62
N TYR A 17 -14.15 23.69 20.45
CA TYR A 17 -13.79 23.69 21.87
C TYR A 17 -12.57 22.81 22.22
N ILE A 18 -11.92 22.18 21.23
CA ILE A 18 -10.89 21.16 21.49
C ILE A 18 -9.70 21.71 22.28
N VAL A 19 -9.28 22.94 21.97
CA VAL A 19 -8.15 23.60 22.65
C VAL A 19 -8.49 23.84 24.12
N GLN A 20 -9.69 24.37 24.40
CA GLN A 20 -10.15 24.63 25.77
C GLN A 20 -10.30 23.33 26.56
N GLN A 21 -10.85 22.28 25.95
CA GLN A 21 -11.04 20.98 26.57
C GLN A 21 -9.70 20.31 26.91
N VAL A 22 -8.73 20.36 26.00
CA VAL A 22 -7.40 19.80 26.30
C VAL A 22 -6.71 20.57 27.41
N THR A 23 -6.79 21.90 27.42
CA THR A 23 -6.21 22.68 28.52
C THR A 23 -6.90 22.40 29.86
N ALA A 24 -8.21 22.19 29.86
CA ALA A 24 -8.98 21.90 31.07
C ALA A 24 -8.75 20.47 31.61
N ASN A 25 -8.45 19.50 30.72
CA ASN A 25 -8.28 18.09 31.07
C ASN A 25 -6.93 17.52 30.56
N ASP A 26 -5.85 18.28 30.80
CA ASP A 26 -4.51 18.02 30.24
C ASP A 26 -4.00 16.61 30.55
N LYS A 27 -4.23 16.12 31.78
CA LYS A 27 -3.79 14.80 32.23
C LYS A 27 -4.42 13.67 31.40
N THR A 28 -5.72 13.71 31.14
CA THR A 28 -6.39 12.66 30.38
C THR A 28 -6.00 12.69 28.91
N TRP A 29 -5.85 13.88 28.32
CA TRP A 29 -5.36 14.01 26.95
C TRP A 29 -3.92 13.55 26.80
N LYS A 30 -3.06 13.86 27.77
CA LYS A 30 -1.69 13.36 27.83
C LYS A 30 -1.66 11.84 27.92
N GLN A 31 -2.47 11.24 28.79
CA GLN A 31 -2.56 9.77 28.89
C GLN A 31 -3.07 9.11 27.61
N TRP A 32 -4.00 9.75 26.89
CA TRP A 32 -4.46 9.26 25.60
C TRP A 32 -3.34 9.36 24.54
N PHE A 33 -2.65 10.50 24.49
CA PHE A 33 -1.56 10.77 23.55
C PHE A 33 -0.33 9.88 23.77
N ASP A 34 0.03 9.60 25.03
CA ASP A 34 1.20 8.80 25.40
C ASP A 34 0.99 7.28 25.17
N LYS A 35 -0.14 6.85 24.61
CA LYS A 35 -0.38 5.45 24.20
C LYS A 35 0.36 5.13 22.90
N ASP A 36 0.73 3.86 22.72
CA ASP A 36 1.38 3.38 21.48
C ASP A 36 0.48 3.49 20.24
N ALA A 37 -0.84 3.35 20.43
CA ALA A 37 -1.85 3.39 19.38
C ALA A 37 -3.05 4.27 19.82
N PRO A 38 -2.89 5.60 19.87
CA PRO A 38 -3.92 6.52 20.35
C PRO A 38 -5.19 6.49 19.48
N GLU A 39 -5.07 6.16 18.19
CA GLU A 39 -6.19 6.00 17.26
C GLU A 39 -7.06 4.75 17.51
N GLU A 40 -6.60 3.81 18.35
CA GLU A 40 -7.39 2.67 18.85
C GLU A 40 -8.02 2.95 20.22
N ALA A 41 -7.53 3.98 20.93
CA ALA A 41 -8.02 4.32 22.24
C ALA A 41 -9.29 5.18 22.19
N SER A 42 -10.11 5.10 23.23
CA SER A 42 -11.24 6.01 23.40
C SER A 42 -10.72 7.43 23.52
N ILE A 43 -11.17 8.29 22.60
CA ILE A 43 -10.75 9.70 22.58
C ILE A 43 -11.49 10.44 23.71
N PRO A 44 -10.80 11.30 24.50
CA PRO A 44 -11.39 12.02 25.62
C PRO A 44 -12.53 12.98 25.21
N ASP A 45 -13.22 13.51 26.23
CA ASP A 45 -14.14 14.66 26.14
C ASP A 45 -15.22 14.58 25.04
N GLY A 46 -15.73 13.37 24.80
CA GLY A 46 -16.84 13.10 23.88
C GLY A 46 -16.44 12.90 22.41
N TYR A 47 -15.17 13.11 22.07
CA TYR A 47 -14.68 12.94 20.70
C TYR A 47 -14.63 11.48 20.23
N ASN A 48 -14.80 10.51 21.13
CA ASN A 48 -14.96 9.10 20.72
C ASN A 48 -16.23 8.86 19.88
N SER A 49 -17.25 9.71 19.99
CA SER A 49 -18.49 9.63 19.22
C SER A 49 -18.39 10.15 17.77
N LEU A 50 -17.24 10.73 17.41
CA LEU A 50 -17.00 11.23 16.06
C LEU A 50 -17.06 10.11 15.02
N ASP A 51 -17.50 10.47 13.81
CA ASP A 51 -17.34 9.57 12.66
C ASP A 51 -15.86 9.39 12.28
N THR A 52 -15.59 8.38 11.45
CA THR A 52 -14.23 7.98 11.09
C THR A 52 -13.46 9.09 10.37
N PHE A 53 -14.12 9.96 9.61
CA PHE A 53 -13.48 11.08 8.93
C PHE A 53 -13.04 12.16 9.93
N ARG A 54 -13.92 12.53 10.86
CA ARG A 54 -13.58 13.49 11.91
C ARG A 54 -12.50 12.93 12.85
N LYS A 55 -12.53 11.64 13.18
CA LYS A 55 -11.42 10.98 13.88
C LYS A 55 -10.11 11.08 13.10
N LEU A 56 -10.13 10.92 11.77
CA LEU A 56 -8.95 11.13 10.92
C LEU A 56 -8.41 12.56 11.00
N LEU A 57 -9.27 13.58 10.95
CA LEU A 57 -8.82 14.98 11.08
C LEU A 57 -8.11 15.24 12.41
N MET A 58 -8.66 14.70 13.50
CA MET A 58 -8.07 14.87 14.83
C MET A 58 -6.76 14.10 14.99
N ILE A 59 -6.69 12.84 14.53
CA ILE A 59 -5.43 12.08 14.54
C ILE A 59 -4.38 12.77 13.68
N ARG A 60 -4.72 13.26 12.49
CA ARG A 60 -3.79 14.02 11.65
C ARG A 60 -3.28 15.29 12.34
N ALA A 61 -4.14 15.98 13.10
CA ALA A 61 -3.77 17.19 13.81
C ALA A 61 -2.88 16.90 15.04
N TRP A 62 -3.18 15.83 15.79
CA TRP A 62 -2.57 15.53 17.09
C TRP A 62 -1.44 14.49 17.04
N CYS A 63 -1.62 13.42 16.27
CA CYS A 63 -0.73 12.27 16.16
C CYS A 63 -0.36 12.03 14.68
N PRO A 64 0.46 12.92 14.06
CA PRO A 64 0.71 12.86 12.63
C PRO A 64 1.31 11.54 12.14
N ASP A 65 2.09 10.87 12.99
CA ASP A 65 2.69 9.54 12.77
C ASP A 65 1.63 8.43 12.61
N ARG A 66 0.44 8.60 13.22
CA ARG A 66 -0.68 7.66 13.14
C ARG A 66 -1.65 7.97 11.99
N THR A 67 -1.40 9.02 11.21
CA THR A 67 -2.29 9.47 10.12
C THR A 67 -2.56 8.36 9.10
N VAL A 68 -1.54 7.59 8.71
CA VAL A 68 -1.69 6.51 7.72
C VAL A 68 -2.55 5.38 8.27
N THR A 69 -2.39 5.04 9.55
CA THR A 69 -3.21 4.00 10.20
C THR A 69 -4.68 4.43 10.24
N GLN A 70 -4.95 5.66 10.68
CA GLN A 70 -6.32 6.17 10.75
C GLN A 70 -6.94 6.39 9.35
N SER A 71 -6.14 6.75 8.34
CA SER A 71 -6.65 6.91 6.97
C SER A 71 -7.09 5.58 6.36
N ARG A 72 -6.37 4.48 6.64
CA ARG A 72 -6.82 3.13 6.26
C ARG A 72 -8.18 2.78 6.86
N LYS A 73 -8.44 3.11 8.12
CA LYS A 73 -9.77 2.93 8.73
C LYS A 73 -10.85 3.73 8.02
N TYR A 74 -10.54 4.98 7.65
CA TYR A 74 -11.47 5.83 6.89
C TYR A 74 -11.77 5.25 5.51
N ILE A 75 -10.76 4.76 4.79
CA ILE A 75 -10.92 4.08 3.49
C ILE A 75 -11.77 2.82 3.66
N ALA A 76 -11.47 1.98 4.65
CA ALA A 76 -12.22 0.76 4.93
C ALA A 76 -13.70 1.05 5.25
N ALA A 77 -13.97 2.08 6.05
CA ALA A 77 -15.33 2.49 6.39
C ALA A 77 -16.11 3.10 5.21
N SER A 78 -15.41 3.76 4.28
CA SER A 78 -16.04 4.49 3.18
C SER A 78 -16.22 3.64 1.92
N LEU A 79 -15.23 2.82 1.59
CA LEU A 79 -15.16 2.05 0.33
C LEU A 79 -15.21 0.53 0.58
N GLY A 80 -14.98 0.09 1.82
CA GLY A 80 -14.90 -1.32 2.20
C GLY A 80 -13.47 -1.79 2.48
N ALA A 81 -13.33 -2.81 3.33
CA ALA A 81 -12.05 -3.31 3.83
C ALA A 81 -11.04 -3.68 2.71
N ARG A 82 -11.53 -4.24 1.60
CA ARG A 82 -10.71 -4.62 0.44
C ARG A 82 -9.86 -3.49 -0.14
N PHE A 83 -10.24 -2.23 0.08
CA PHE A 83 -9.52 -1.05 -0.43
C PHE A 83 -8.50 -0.50 0.56
N ALA A 84 -8.51 -0.98 1.81
CA ALA A 84 -7.56 -0.60 2.85
C ALA A 84 -6.56 -1.72 3.19
N GLU A 85 -6.89 -2.96 2.81
CA GLU A 85 -6.04 -4.13 3.01
C GLU A 85 -4.86 -4.17 2.02
N PRO A 86 -3.71 -4.68 2.45
CA PRO A 86 -2.59 -4.90 1.54
C PRO A 86 -2.94 -5.96 0.50
N ILE A 87 -2.59 -5.70 -0.77
CA ILE A 87 -2.75 -6.67 -1.86
C ILE A 87 -1.61 -7.66 -1.78
N ILE A 88 -1.93 -8.94 -1.63
CA ILE A 88 -0.96 -10.02 -1.72
C ILE A 88 -0.78 -10.38 -3.20
N LEU A 89 0.44 -10.30 -3.70
CA LEU A 89 0.77 -10.70 -5.07
C LEU A 89 0.49 -12.19 -5.27
N ASN A 90 -0.34 -12.52 -6.26
CA ASN A 90 -0.66 -13.90 -6.62
C ASN A 90 -0.43 -14.13 -8.12
N TYR A 91 0.64 -14.85 -8.45
CA TYR A 91 1.02 -15.09 -9.84
C TYR A 91 0.00 -15.93 -10.63
N GLU A 92 -0.75 -16.82 -9.97
CA GLU A 92 -1.78 -17.64 -10.63
C GLU A 92 -2.97 -16.77 -11.06
N THR A 93 -3.37 -15.83 -10.22
CA THR A 93 -4.43 -14.85 -10.54
C THR A 93 -3.96 -13.90 -11.63
N MET A 94 -2.73 -13.42 -11.56
CA MET A 94 -2.19 -12.58 -12.63
C MET A 94 -2.12 -13.32 -13.97
N LEU A 95 -1.77 -14.62 -13.96
CA LEU A 95 -1.75 -15.44 -15.15
C LEU A 95 -3.16 -15.61 -15.75
N SER A 96 -4.19 -15.87 -14.93
CA SER A 96 -5.56 -16.06 -15.43
C SER A 96 -6.16 -14.78 -16.04
N GLU A 97 -5.71 -13.62 -15.59
CA GLU A 97 -6.09 -12.31 -16.14
C GLU A 97 -5.20 -11.87 -17.32
N SER A 98 -4.07 -12.54 -17.55
CA SER A 98 -3.11 -12.19 -18.59
C SER A 98 -3.59 -12.58 -20.00
N ARG A 99 -2.94 -12.00 -21.01
CA ARG A 99 -3.16 -12.33 -22.43
C ARG A 99 -1.82 -12.49 -23.12
N ALA A 100 -1.74 -13.41 -24.10
CA ALA A 100 -0.50 -13.68 -24.83
C ALA A 100 0.12 -12.44 -25.51
N MET A 101 -0.70 -11.47 -25.91
CA MET A 101 -0.26 -10.22 -26.54
C MET A 101 -0.04 -9.07 -25.56
N SER A 102 -0.20 -9.30 -24.26
CA SER A 102 -0.04 -8.30 -23.21
C SER A 102 1.14 -8.70 -22.31
N PRO A 103 2.32 -8.05 -22.44
CA PRO A 103 3.47 -8.41 -21.64
C PRO A 103 3.22 -8.13 -20.16
N MET A 104 3.71 -9.02 -19.30
CA MET A 104 3.69 -8.82 -17.85
C MET A 104 5.01 -8.20 -17.41
N ILE A 105 4.93 -7.09 -16.67
CA ILE A 105 6.10 -6.35 -16.17
C ILE A 105 6.09 -6.42 -14.65
N CYS A 106 7.20 -6.88 -14.05
CA CYS A 106 7.38 -6.92 -12.61
C CYS A 106 8.16 -5.69 -12.14
N PHE A 107 7.58 -4.90 -11.25
CA PHE A 107 8.30 -3.82 -10.56
C PHE A 107 8.99 -4.41 -9.33
N LEU A 108 10.33 -4.33 -9.31
CA LEU A 108 11.14 -4.95 -8.28
C LEU A 108 11.60 -3.91 -7.26
N SER A 109 11.46 -4.24 -5.99
CA SER A 109 12.23 -3.59 -4.93
C SER A 109 13.63 -4.20 -4.89
N THR A 110 14.61 -3.45 -4.40
CA THR A 110 15.98 -3.94 -4.18
C THR A 110 15.98 -5.26 -3.41
N GLY A 111 16.67 -6.28 -3.94
CA GLY A 111 16.77 -7.61 -3.33
C GLY A 111 15.56 -8.54 -3.59
N SER A 112 14.55 -8.11 -4.36
CA SER A 112 13.44 -8.97 -4.79
C SER A 112 13.74 -9.57 -6.17
N ASP A 113 13.61 -10.90 -6.30
CA ASP A 113 13.67 -11.61 -7.58
C ASP A 113 12.45 -12.53 -7.74
N PRO A 114 11.54 -12.25 -8.69
CA PRO A 114 10.35 -13.07 -8.92
C PRO A 114 10.63 -14.31 -9.77
N THR A 115 11.84 -14.45 -10.32
CA THR A 115 12.21 -15.51 -11.28
C THR A 115 11.82 -16.91 -10.78
N PRO A 116 12.17 -17.32 -9.54
CA PRO A 116 11.86 -18.68 -9.08
C PRO A 116 10.35 -18.96 -9.06
N TYR A 117 9.53 -17.97 -8.69
CA TYR A 117 8.08 -18.08 -8.66
C TYR A 117 7.49 -18.19 -10.08
N ILE A 118 8.01 -17.42 -11.04
CA ILE A 118 7.58 -17.46 -12.44
C ILE A 118 7.93 -18.83 -13.05
N GLU A 119 9.15 -19.33 -12.83
CA GLU A 119 9.58 -20.64 -13.32
C GLU A 119 8.78 -21.79 -12.70
N GLN A 120 8.51 -21.72 -11.39
CA GLN A 120 7.67 -22.70 -10.70
C GLN A 120 6.24 -22.68 -11.25
N LEU A 121 5.68 -21.51 -11.49
CA LEU A 121 4.35 -21.39 -12.08
C LEU A 121 4.32 -21.96 -13.51
N ALA A 122 5.33 -21.66 -14.33
CA ALA A 122 5.45 -22.21 -15.68
C ALA A 122 5.43 -23.75 -15.66
N LYS A 123 6.20 -24.37 -14.74
CA LYS A 123 6.21 -25.82 -14.53
C LYS A 123 4.83 -26.32 -14.09
N LYS A 124 4.16 -25.63 -13.18
CA LYS A 124 2.82 -25.99 -12.68
C LYS A 124 1.77 -26.02 -13.79
N VAL A 125 1.85 -25.09 -14.74
CA VAL A 125 0.92 -25.03 -15.89
C VAL A 125 1.45 -25.78 -17.12
N GLU A 126 2.50 -26.59 -16.94
CA GLU A 126 3.14 -27.40 -17.99
C GLU A 126 3.58 -26.58 -19.22
N ASN A 127 3.92 -25.31 -19.01
CA ASN A 127 4.43 -24.43 -20.07
C ASN A 127 5.96 -24.28 -19.99
N LYS A 128 6.58 -24.09 -21.15
CA LYS A 128 8.01 -23.80 -21.23
C LYS A 128 8.25 -22.35 -20.80
N CYS A 129 9.30 -22.14 -20.03
CA CYS A 129 9.82 -20.82 -19.68
C CYS A 129 11.31 -20.78 -19.98
N LYS A 130 11.75 -19.76 -20.71
CA LYS A 130 13.15 -19.53 -21.04
C LYS A 130 13.52 -18.13 -20.60
N ALA A 131 14.58 -18.01 -19.80
CA ALA A 131 15.04 -16.75 -19.27
C ALA A 131 16.26 -16.21 -20.05
N ILE A 132 16.36 -14.88 -20.10
CA ILE A 132 17.55 -14.14 -20.52
C ILE A 132 17.76 -12.96 -19.57
N SER A 133 18.99 -12.80 -19.06
CA SER A 133 19.36 -11.57 -18.35
C SER A 133 19.74 -10.51 -19.35
N MET A 134 19.08 -9.37 -19.28
CA MET A 134 19.44 -8.19 -20.05
C MET A 134 20.74 -7.59 -19.52
N GLY A 135 21.40 -6.85 -20.40
CA GLY A 135 22.71 -6.24 -20.21
C GLY A 135 23.29 -5.84 -21.57
N GLN A 136 24.49 -5.26 -21.56
CA GLN A 136 25.14 -4.77 -22.78
C GLN A 136 25.29 -5.90 -23.82
N GLY A 137 24.75 -5.69 -25.02
CA GLY A 137 24.85 -6.65 -26.15
C GLY A 137 23.84 -7.81 -26.13
N GLN A 138 22.90 -7.88 -25.18
CA GLN A 138 21.91 -8.96 -25.09
C GLN A 138 20.68 -8.77 -26.00
N GLU A 139 20.52 -7.59 -26.59
CA GLU A 139 19.36 -7.22 -27.42
C GLU A 139 19.09 -8.17 -28.60
N ILE A 140 20.12 -8.67 -29.27
CA ILE A 140 19.99 -9.60 -30.40
C ILE A 140 19.45 -10.96 -29.90
N HIS A 141 19.95 -11.44 -28.77
CA HIS A 141 19.52 -12.71 -28.18
C HIS A 141 18.09 -12.60 -27.62
N ALA A 142 17.75 -11.48 -26.98
CA ALA A 142 16.42 -11.20 -26.48
C ALA A 142 15.38 -11.16 -27.62
N ARG A 143 15.69 -10.47 -28.73
CA ARG A 143 14.80 -10.43 -29.91
C ARG A 143 14.57 -11.82 -30.53
N LYS A 144 15.63 -12.64 -30.62
CA LYS A 144 15.51 -14.03 -31.09
C LYS A 144 14.64 -14.86 -30.15
N LEU A 145 14.86 -14.75 -28.83
CA LEU A 145 14.07 -15.46 -27.83
C LEU A 145 12.59 -15.08 -27.91
N LEU A 146 12.30 -13.78 -28.03
CA LEU A 146 10.93 -13.28 -28.16
C LEU A 146 10.25 -13.77 -29.44
N ALA A 147 10.94 -13.69 -30.59
CA ALA A 147 10.41 -14.20 -31.85
C ALA A 147 10.07 -15.70 -31.77
N SER A 148 10.95 -16.51 -31.18
CA SER A 148 10.65 -17.93 -30.94
C SER A 148 9.51 -18.13 -29.95
N ALA A 149 9.43 -17.35 -28.88
CA ALA A 149 8.34 -17.44 -27.90
C ALA A 149 6.97 -17.17 -28.53
N MET A 150 6.91 -16.17 -29.42
CA MET A 150 5.71 -15.83 -30.18
C MET A 150 5.31 -16.91 -31.18
N ALA A 151 6.28 -17.57 -31.83
CA ALA A 151 6.01 -18.63 -32.81
C ALA A 151 5.66 -19.98 -32.16
N ASP A 152 6.40 -20.37 -31.13
CA ASP A 152 6.33 -21.71 -30.52
C ASP A 152 5.40 -21.76 -29.29
N GLY A 153 4.96 -20.61 -28.78
CA GLY A 153 4.04 -20.52 -27.64
C GLY A 153 4.66 -20.88 -26.29
N PHE A 154 5.67 -20.11 -25.85
CA PHE A 154 6.28 -20.29 -24.52
C PHE A 154 6.55 -18.94 -23.83
N TRP A 155 6.89 -18.96 -22.54
CA TRP A 155 7.21 -17.73 -21.79
C TRP A 155 8.67 -17.33 -22.00
N ALA A 156 8.90 -16.15 -22.57
CA ALA A 156 10.20 -15.49 -22.59
C ALA A 156 10.31 -14.57 -21.36
N LEU A 157 11.16 -14.94 -20.41
CA LEU A 157 11.44 -14.14 -19.23
C LEU A 157 12.67 -13.27 -19.47
N MET A 158 12.49 -11.95 -19.49
CA MET A 158 13.59 -11.00 -19.58
C MET A 158 13.89 -10.43 -18.19
N GLN A 159 15.07 -10.69 -17.67
CA GLN A 159 15.53 -10.23 -16.35
C GLN A 159 16.38 -8.96 -16.51
N ASN A 160 16.54 -8.18 -15.45
CA ASN A 160 17.43 -6.99 -15.44
C ASN A 160 17.16 -5.99 -16.57
N CYS A 161 15.89 -5.83 -16.99
CA CYS A 161 15.50 -4.92 -18.07
C CYS A 161 15.60 -3.43 -17.72
N HIS A 162 15.97 -3.11 -16.48
CA HIS A 162 16.10 -1.73 -15.98
C HIS A 162 17.54 -1.22 -16.06
N ASP A 163 18.50 -2.13 -16.26
CA ASP A 163 19.92 -1.84 -16.42
C ASP A 163 20.25 -1.51 -17.89
#